data_AF-A0A2V9VGF6-F1
#
_entry.id   AF-A0A2V9VGF6-F1
#
_cell.length_a   1.000
_cell.length_b   1.000
_cell.length_c   1.000
_cell.angle_alpha   90.00
_cell.angle_beta   90.00
_cell.angle_gamma   90.00
#
_symmetry.space_group_name_H-M   'P 1'
#
loop_
_entity.id
_entity.type
_entity.pdbx_description
1 polymer ?
#
loop_
_entity_poly.entity_id
_entity_poly.type
_entity_poly.pdbx_seq_one_letter_code
_entity_poly.pdbx_strand_id
1 'polypeptide(L)'
;IYKIGDPGGLAYVMLSGRVRVTTVDQDHQEVLIDEPTHGEFFGFASMLEQTPHQTNATAIEETVCIEVDRQDILVLLQRKPHAGMDMLSVLARQFHASQQLVRLRASRNPNEVIEEEATFGERIADTVARFGGSWTFIIAFAVAILIYTGINSTLHRSAWDPYPFILLNLFLSMLAAIQAPVIMMSQNRQDTKDRLRGELDYQVNRRSESEIQGLARKLNSLGDKIGDVEDLLREKQSGDGA
;
A
#
# COMPACT_ATOMS: atom_id res chain seq x y z
N ILE A 1 3.13 27.98 -3.12
CA ILE A 1 1.96 28.60 -2.45
C ILE A 1 2.18 28.53 -0.95
N TYR A 2 2.31 27.33 -0.38
CA TYR A 2 2.81 27.12 0.99
C TYR A 2 3.68 25.87 1.05
N LYS A 3 4.46 25.72 2.13
CA LYS A 3 5.32 24.57 2.41
C LYS A 3 4.93 23.88 3.71
N ILE A 4 5.37 22.63 3.86
CA ILE A 4 5.28 21.88 5.11
C ILE A 4 5.99 22.68 6.22
N GLY A 5 5.30 22.84 7.34
CA GLY A 5 5.78 23.61 8.50
C GLY A 5 5.44 25.10 8.47
N ASP A 6 4.96 25.64 7.34
CA ASP A 6 4.45 27.01 7.30
C ASP A 6 3.20 27.15 8.18
N PRO A 7 2.91 28.34 8.76
CA PRO A 7 1.72 28.54 9.58
C PRO A 7 0.43 28.28 8.80
N GLY A 8 -0.42 27.36 9.28
CA GLY A 8 -1.72 27.07 8.66
C GLY A 8 -2.80 28.06 9.08
N GLY A 9 -2.62 29.34 8.76
CA GLY A 9 -3.63 30.37 9.02
C GLY A 9 -4.58 30.63 7.84
N LEU A 10 -4.20 30.16 6.65
CA LEU A 10 -4.87 30.49 5.39
C LEU A 10 -5.18 29.21 4.61
N ALA A 11 -6.32 29.22 3.94
CA ALA A 11 -6.71 28.27 2.91
C ALA A 11 -6.83 28.98 1.56
N TYR A 12 -6.86 28.19 0.50
CA TYR A 12 -6.85 28.71 -0.86
C TYR A 12 -7.95 28.06 -1.68
N VAL A 13 -8.68 28.87 -2.45
CA VAL A 13 -9.67 28.40 -3.44
C VAL A 13 -9.08 28.56 -4.83
N MET A 14 -9.16 27.50 -5.62
CA MET A 14 -8.56 27.48 -6.95
C MET A 14 -9.45 28.21 -7.97
N LEU A 15 -8.95 29.23 -8.68
CA LEU A 15 -9.68 29.88 -9.79
C LEU A 15 -9.19 29.46 -11.18
N SER A 16 -7.89 29.47 -11.43
CA SER A 16 -7.32 29.02 -12.71
C SER A 16 -5.88 28.56 -12.55
N GLY A 17 -5.42 27.65 -13.42
CA GLY A 17 -4.09 27.08 -13.38
C GLY A 17 -4.09 25.67 -12.79
N ARG A 18 -2.93 25.23 -12.29
CA ARG A 18 -2.73 23.88 -11.75
C ARG A 18 -1.80 23.91 -10.55
N VAL A 19 -2.32 23.39 -9.45
CA VAL A 19 -1.60 23.24 -8.18
C VAL A 19 -1.48 21.77 -7.87
N ARG A 20 -0.33 21.40 -7.32
CA ARG A 20 -0.09 20.09 -6.75
C ARG A 20 0.08 20.20 -5.25
N VAL A 21 -0.71 19.40 -4.52
CA VAL A 21 -0.58 19.27 -3.07
C VAL A 21 0.18 17.97 -2.78
N THR A 22 1.35 18.06 -2.18
CA THR A 22 2.19 16.90 -1.84
C THR A 22 2.48 16.80 -0.35
N THR A 23 2.75 15.60 0.14
CA THR A 23 3.34 15.39 1.48
C THR A 23 4.62 14.57 1.34
N VAL A 24 5.39 14.46 2.42
CA VAL A 24 6.60 13.64 2.47
C VAL A 24 6.31 12.42 3.36
N ASP A 25 6.56 11.23 2.84
CA ASP A 25 6.41 9.98 3.58
C ASP A 25 7.63 9.69 4.48
N GLN A 26 7.54 8.66 5.33
CA GLN A 26 8.61 8.22 6.25
C GLN A 26 9.93 7.92 5.53
N ASP A 27 9.86 7.39 4.30
CA ASP A 27 11.03 7.14 3.44
C ASP A 27 11.52 8.41 2.68
N HIS A 28 11.10 9.60 3.09
CA HIS A 28 11.50 10.90 2.52
C HIS A 28 11.16 11.09 1.03
N GLN A 29 10.15 10.37 0.53
CA GLN A 29 9.66 10.54 -0.83
C GLN A 29 8.45 11.47 -0.89
N GLU A 30 8.39 12.30 -1.94
CA GLU A 30 7.22 13.14 -2.20
C GLU A 30 6.05 12.31 -2.72
N VAL A 31 4.89 12.56 -2.13
CA VAL A 31 3.64 11.87 -2.43
C VAL A 31 2.59 12.88 -2.84
N LEU A 32 2.00 12.70 -4.02
CA LEU A 32 0.86 13.48 -4.49
C LEU A 32 -0.38 13.17 -3.65
N ILE A 33 -0.86 14.16 -2.90
CA ILE A 33 -2.10 14.09 -2.12
C ILE A 33 -3.31 14.48 -2.98
N ASP A 34 -3.19 15.58 -3.71
CA ASP A 34 -4.30 16.17 -4.44
C ASP A 34 -3.84 17.09 -5.58
N GLU A 35 -4.71 17.28 -6.59
CA GLU A 35 -4.57 18.28 -7.64
C GLU A 35 -5.88 19.08 -7.75
N PRO A 36 -6.06 20.14 -6.93
CA PRO A 36 -7.32 20.87 -6.83
C PRO A 36 -7.71 21.54 -8.15
N THR A 37 -8.99 21.42 -8.49
CA THR A 37 -9.60 22.01 -9.69
C THR A 37 -10.38 23.28 -9.39
N HIS A 38 -10.89 23.98 -10.41
CA HIS A 38 -11.62 25.24 -10.25
C HIS A 38 -12.74 25.15 -9.19
N GLY A 39 -12.70 26.04 -8.20
CA GLY A 39 -13.64 26.12 -7.08
C GLY A 39 -13.29 25.24 -5.89
N GLU A 40 -12.28 24.37 -5.99
CA GLU A 40 -11.87 23.49 -4.89
C GLU A 40 -10.89 24.17 -3.92
N PHE A 41 -10.91 23.70 -2.67
CA PHE A 41 -10.08 24.21 -1.59
C PHE A 41 -8.82 23.36 -1.40
N PHE A 42 -7.71 24.01 -1.05
CA PHE A 42 -6.52 23.35 -0.52
C PHE A 42 -5.92 24.16 0.65
N GLY A 43 -5.16 23.48 1.52
CA GLY A 43 -4.69 24.06 2.80
C GLY A 43 -5.78 24.19 3.87
N PHE A 44 -7.02 23.78 3.58
CA PHE A 44 -8.20 24.00 4.42
C PHE A 44 -8.13 23.30 5.78
N ALA A 45 -7.63 22.06 5.82
CA ALA A 45 -7.49 21.31 7.08
C ALA A 45 -6.58 22.03 8.08
N SER A 46 -5.40 22.48 7.64
CA SER A 46 -4.46 23.23 8.49
C SER A 46 -5.05 24.56 8.97
N MET A 47 -5.77 25.27 8.11
CA MET A 47 -6.47 26.51 8.47
C MET A 47 -7.53 26.30 9.56
N LEU A 48 -8.33 25.24 9.44
CA LEU A 48 -9.38 24.94 10.43
C LEU A 48 -8.81 24.48 11.77
N GLU A 49 -7.78 23.64 11.75
CA GLU A 49 -7.14 23.10 12.95
C GLU A 49 -6.16 24.10 13.59
N GLN A 50 -5.82 25.19 12.89
CA GLN A 50 -4.77 26.14 13.26
C GLN A 50 -3.43 25.47 13.54
N THR A 51 -3.11 24.45 12.74
CA THR A 51 -1.84 23.72 12.80
C THR A 51 -0.94 24.14 11.65
N PRO A 52 0.39 24.00 11.75
CA PRO A 52 1.27 24.17 10.61
C PRO A 52 0.86 23.27 9.43
N HIS A 53 1.11 23.71 8.21
CA HIS A 53 0.83 22.93 7.00
C HIS A 53 1.56 21.59 7.04
N GLN A 54 0.82 20.50 6.82
CA GLN A 54 1.37 19.13 6.69
C GLN A 54 1.62 18.72 5.24
N THR A 55 1.33 19.62 4.30
CA THR A 55 1.51 19.43 2.87
C THR A 55 2.27 20.62 2.27
N ASN A 56 2.87 20.41 1.10
CA ASN A 56 3.36 21.45 0.22
C ASN A 56 2.29 21.73 -0.84
N ALA A 57 2.08 22.99 -1.20
CA ALA A 57 1.29 23.35 -2.37
C ALA A 57 2.15 24.12 -3.37
N THR A 58 2.37 23.48 -4.52
CA THR A 58 3.25 23.97 -5.58
C THR A 58 2.44 24.22 -6.84
N ALA A 59 2.54 25.44 -7.39
CA ALA A 59 1.96 25.76 -8.69
C ALA A 59 2.83 25.14 -9.79
N ILE A 60 2.20 24.40 -10.72
CA ILE A 60 2.87 23.79 -11.88
C ILE A 60 2.85 24.73 -13.07
N GLU A 61 1.80 25.53 -13.19
CA GLU A 61 1.61 26.54 -14.22
C GLU A 61 1.19 27.87 -13.58
N GLU A 62 1.02 28.91 -14.41
CA GLU A 62 0.51 30.20 -13.93
C GLU A 62 -0.87 30.01 -13.28
N THR A 63 -0.96 30.35 -12.01
CA THR A 63 -2.05 29.93 -11.13
C THR A 63 -2.61 31.13 -10.38
N VAL A 64 -3.94 31.24 -10.33
CA VAL A 64 -4.67 32.29 -9.60
C VAL A 64 -5.55 31.63 -8.54
N CYS A 65 -5.31 31.96 -7.28
CA CYS A 65 -6.09 31.45 -6.15
C CYS A 65 -6.68 32.62 -5.34
N ILE A 66 -7.79 32.36 -4.65
CA ILE A 66 -8.32 33.23 -3.61
C ILE A 66 -7.79 32.75 -2.26
N GLU A 67 -7.20 33.64 -1.48
CA GLU A 67 -6.86 33.39 -0.08
C GLU A 67 -8.09 33.59 0.80
N VAL A 68 -8.30 32.65 1.72
CA VAL A 68 -9.45 32.63 2.63
C VAL A 68 -8.97 32.28 4.02
N ASP A 69 -9.33 33.10 5.00
CA ASP A 69 -9.03 32.83 6.41
C ASP A 69 -10.23 32.21 7.14
N ARG A 70 -10.03 31.87 8.43
CA ARG A 70 -11.09 31.28 9.25
C ARG A 70 -12.28 32.23 9.45
N GLN A 71 -12.04 33.53 9.53
CA GLN A 71 -13.07 34.53 9.74
C GLN A 71 -13.97 34.65 8.51
N ASP A 72 -13.40 34.59 7.31
CA ASP A 72 -14.14 34.58 6.04
C ASP A 72 -15.11 33.39 5.96
N ILE A 73 -14.66 32.21 6.38
CA ILE A 73 -15.49 31.00 6.45
C ILE A 73 -16.62 31.18 7.45
N LEU A 74 -16.36 31.74 8.64
CA LEU A 74 -17.40 32.00 9.64
C LEU A 74 -18.46 32.96 9.09
N VAL A 75 -18.05 34.03 8.41
CA VAL A 75 -18.97 34.99 7.77
C VAL A 75 -19.79 34.30 6.68
N LEU A 76 -19.18 33.43 5.87
CA LEU A 76 -19.88 32.67 4.83
C LEU A 76 -20.92 31.74 5.44
N LEU A 77 -20.57 30.99 6.49
CA LEU A 77 -21.47 30.05 7.17
C LEU A 77 -22.65 30.77 7.83
N GLN A 78 -22.42 31.96 8.42
CA GLN A 78 -23.48 32.78 9.00
C GLN A 78 -24.45 33.30 7.94
N ARG A 79 -23.96 33.67 6.74
CA ARG A 79 -24.81 34.21 5.67
C ARG A 79 -25.47 33.12 4.82
N LYS A 80 -24.82 31.98 4.65
CA LYS A 80 -25.29 30.85 3.82
C LYS A 80 -25.05 29.52 4.56
N PRO A 81 -25.95 29.12 5.46
CA PRO A 81 -25.79 27.91 6.27
C PRO A 81 -25.64 26.64 5.42
N HIS A 82 -26.32 26.56 4.29
CA HIS A 82 -26.25 25.41 3.38
C HIS A 82 -24.86 25.22 2.73
N ALA A 83 -24.03 26.27 2.63
CA ALA A 83 -22.67 26.16 2.10
C ALA A 83 -21.76 25.29 3.01
N GLY A 84 -22.11 25.12 4.29
CA GLY A 84 -21.38 24.27 5.21
C GLY A 84 -21.41 22.79 4.81
N MET A 85 -22.50 22.31 4.21
CA MET A 85 -22.62 20.91 3.78
C MET A 85 -21.72 20.59 2.57
N ASP A 86 -21.59 21.55 1.65
CA ASP A 86 -20.68 21.43 0.50
C ASP A 86 -19.22 21.44 0.97
N MET A 87 -18.88 22.29 1.95
CA MET A 87 -17.54 22.30 2.57
C MET A 87 -17.21 21.00 3.31
N LEU A 88 -18.18 20.44 4.06
CA LEU A 88 -18.00 19.14 4.72
C LEU A 88 -17.77 18.02 3.69
N SER A 89 -18.41 18.09 2.53
CA SER A 89 -18.21 17.12 1.44
C SER A 89 -16.82 17.23 0.82
N VAL A 90 -16.27 18.44 0.67
CA VAL A 90 -14.89 18.67 0.21
C VAL A 90 -13.88 18.12 1.22
N LEU A 91 -14.07 18.40 2.51
CA LEU A 91 -13.23 17.84 3.59
C LEU A 91 -13.27 16.31 3.63
N ALA A 92 -14.45 15.71 3.46
CA ALA A 92 -14.60 14.27 3.44
C ALA A 92 -13.81 13.63 2.27
N ARG A 93 -13.87 14.23 1.08
CA ARG A 93 -13.06 13.79 -0.08
C ARG A 93 -11.56 13.90 0.21
N GLN A 94 -11.11 15.03 0.76
CA GLN A 94 -9.70 15.27 1.08
C GLN A 94 -9.17 14.33 2.18
N PHE A 95 -10.00 14.01 3.18
CA PHE A 95 -9.68 13.03 4.23
C PHE A 95 -9.50 11.62 3.65
N HIS A 96 -10.41 11.20 2.76
CA HIS A 96 -10.31 9.90 2.10
C HIS A 96 -9.08 9.78 1.19
N ALA A 97 -8.73 10.84 0.43
CA ALA A 97 -7.53 10.87 -0.40
C ALA A 97 -6.25 10.73 0.46
N SER A 98 -6.18 11.43 1.60
CA SER A 98 -5.06 11.33 2.54
C SER A 98 -4.93 9.92 3.15
N GLN A 99 -6.05 9.26 3.49
CA GLN A 99 -6.00 7.89 4.03
C GLN A 99 -5.59 6.84 2.99
N GLN A 100 -5.90 7.02 1.71
CA GLN A 100 -5.52 6.09 0.65
C GLN A 100 -4.00 6.10 0.37
N LEU A 101 -3.33 7.22 0.59
CA LEU A 101 -1.89 7.35 0.36
C LEU A 101 -1.04 6.74 1.47
N VAL A 102 -1.56 6.71 2.71
CA VAL A 102 -0.98 5.92 3.81
C VAL A 102 -1.05 4.41 3.51
N ARG A 103 -2.08 3.95 2.78
CA ARG A 103 -2.22 2.54 2.39
C ARG A 103 -1.29 2.08 1.29
N LEU A 104 -0.84 2.99 0.40
CA LEU A 104 -0.01 2.61 -0.76
C LEU A 104 1.49 2.52 -0.45
N ARG A 105 1.96 2.97 0.72
CA ARG A 105 3.39 2.92 1.09
C ARG A 105 3.72 2.28 2.43
N ALA A 106 2.75 2.06 3.31
CA ALA A 106 2.98 1.30 4.55
C ALA A 106 3.29 -0.19 4.29
N SER A 107 3.05 -0.70 3.08
CA SER A 107 3.69 -1.92 2.60
C SER A 107 4.94 -1.53 1.80
N ARG A 108 6.09 -1.40 2.47
CA ARG A 108 7.34 -1.81 1.80
C ARG A 108 7.03 -3.15 1.15
N ASN A 109 7.25 -3.28 -0.16
CA ASN A 109 6.97 -4.51 -0.86
C ASN A 109 7.71 -5.61 -0.08
N PRO A 110 7.03 -6.53 0.62
CA PRO A 110 7.69 -7.42 1.59
C PRO A 110 8.79 -8.23 0.91
N ASN A 111 8.64 -8.42 -0.40
CA ASN A 111 9.62 -9.05 -1.26
C ASN A 111 10.95 -8.30 -1.33
N GLU A 112 10.98 -6.96 -1.33
CA GLU A 112 12.21 -6.18 -1.49
C GLU A 112 13.09 -6.25 -0.23
N VAL A 113 12.50 -6.10 0.96
CA VAL A 113 13.22 -6.22 2.23
C VAL A 113 13.76 -7.65 2.43
N ILE A 114 13.00 -8.66 2.03
CA ILE A 114 13.43 -10.07 2.14
C ILE A 114 14.50 -10.43 1.09
N GLU A 115 14.56 -9.72 -0.04
CA GLU A 115 15.54 -9.97 -1.09
C GLU A 115 16.89 -9.26 -0.81
N GLU A 116 16.88 -8.12 -0.11
CA GLU A 116 18.10 -7.41 0.32
C GLU A 116 18.94 -8.19 1.35
N GLU A 117 18.31 -9.02 2.19
CA GLU A 117 19.01 -9.82 3.22
C GLU A 117 19.46 -11.21 2.74
N ALA A 118 19.17 -11.59 1.48
CA ALA A 118 19.44 -12.93 0.99
C ALA A 118 20.95 -13.20 0.77
N THR A 119 21.45 -14.25 1.41
CA THR A 119 22.84 -14.69 1.25
C THR A 119 23.08 -15.38 -0.10
N PHE A 120 24.33 -15.44 -0.54
CA PHE A 120 24.71 -16.09 -1.81
C PHE A 120 24.25 -17.57 -1.88
N GLY A 121 24.34 -18.29 -0.76
CA GLY A 121 23.88 -19.69 -0.67
C GLY A 121 22.37 -19.84 -0.86
N GLU A 122 21.58 -18.92 -0.31
CA GLU A 122 20.12 -18.92 -0.44
C GLU A 122 19.67 -18.61 -1.87
N ARG A 123 20.38 -17.72 -2.59
CA ARG A 123 20.11 -17.41 -4.00
C ARG A 123 20.38 -18.61 -4.92
N ILE A 124 21.43 -19.39 -4.62
CA ILE A 124 21.72 -20.63 -5.34
C ILE A 124 20.66 -21.69 -5.03
N ALA A 125 20.31 -21.90 -3.76
CA ALA A 125 19.30 -22.86 -3.35
C ALA A 125 17.95 -22.61 -4.06
N ASP A 126 17.54 -21.35 -4.17
CA ASP A 126 16.34 -20.95 -4.91
C ASP A 126 16.37 -21.28 -6.39
N THR A 127 17.52 -21.05 -7.02
CA THR A 127 17.69 -21.29 -8.44
C THR A 127 17.65 -22.79 -8.71
N VAL A 128 18.30 -23.58 -7.86
CA VAL A 128 18.30 -25.05 -7.92
C VAL A 128 16.91 -25.62 -7.65
N ALA A 129 16.20 -25.12 -6.64
CA ALA A 129 14.84 -25.58 -6.31
C ALA A 129 13.84 -25.27 -7.42
N ARG A 130 13.90 -24.06 -8.01
CA ARG A 130 13.03 -23.65 -9.11
C ARG A 130 13.29 -24.46 -10.39
N PHE A 131 14.55 -24.79 -10.66
CA PHE A 131 14.93 -25.64 -11.78
C PHE A 131 14.51 -27.10 -11.55
N GLY A 132 14.80 -27.66 -10.38
CA GLY A 132 14.45 -29.03 -10.01
C GLY A 132 12.95 -29.29 -9.88
N GLY A 133 12.15 -28.27 -9.57
CA GLY A 133 10.69 -28.35 -9.46
C GLY A 133 9.93 -28.19 -10.79
N SER A 134 10.61 -28.02 -11.92
CA SER A 134 9.97 -27.81 -13.23
C SER A 134 9.60 -29.13 -13.92
N TRP A 135 8.38 -29.21 -14.47
CA TRP A 135 7.94 -30.33 -15.31
C TRP A 135 8.86 -30.57 -16.51
N THR A 136 9.41 -29.49 -17.09
CA THR A 136 10.34 -29.59 -18.22
C THR A 136 11.64 -30.30 -17.81
N PHE A 137 12.14 -30.05 -16.60
CA PHE A 137 13.33 -30.71 -16.08
C PHE A 137 13.07 -32.20 -15.84
N ILE A 138 11.95 -32.54 -15.21
CA ILE A 138 11.56 -33.94 -14.93
C ILE A 138 11.49 -34.76 -16.24
N ILE A 139 10.84 -34.22 -17.26
CA ILE A 139 10.70 -34.90 -18.57
C ILE A 139 12.06 -35.02 -19.27
N ALA A 140 12.84 -33.94 -19.32
CA ALA A 140 14.17 -33.97 -19.95
C ALA A 140 15.11 -34.96 -19.25
N PHE A 141 15.07 -35.01 -17.91
CA PHE A 141 15.87 -35.93 -17.11
C PHE A 141 15.47 -37.40 -17.33
N ALA A 142 14.16 -37.68 -17.40
CA ALA A 142 13.66 -39.02 -17.72
C ALA A 142 14.11 -39.47 -19.13
N VAL A 143 14.01 -38.59 -20.12
CA VAL A 143 14.48 -38.85 -21.49
C VAL A 143 15.99 -39.09 -21.52
N ALA A 144 16.78 -38.29 -20.80
CA ALA A 144 18.23 -38.47 -20.71
C ALA A 144 18.60 -39.84 -20.11
N ILE A 145 17.92 -40.28 -19.05
CA ILE A 145 18.10 -41.61 -18.46
C ILE A 145 17.77 -42.72 -19.47
N LEU A 146 16.65 -42.60 -20.19
CA LEU A 146 16.26 -43.58 -21.21
C LEU A 146 17.30 -43.67 -22.35
N ILE A 147 17.78 -42.52 -22.83
CA ILE A 147 18.83 -42.46 -23.86
C ILE A 147 20.13 -43.10 -23.35
N TYR A 148 20.58 -42.74 -22.15
CA TYR A 148 21.80 -43.28 -21.55
C TYR A 148 21.74 -44.80 -21.38
N THR A 149 20.61 -45.30 -20.87
CA THR A 149 20.34 -46.72 -20.68
C THR A 149 20.30 -47.45 -22.02
N GLY A 150 19.64 -46.86 -23.03
CA GLY A 150 19.58 -47.41 -24.38
C GLY A 150 20.95 -47.52 -25.05
N ILE A 151 21.76 -46.46 -24.99
CA ILE A 151 23.13 -46.45 -25.55
C ILE A 151 23.99 -47.52 -24.87
N ASN A 152 24.01 -47.59 -23.54
CA ASN A 152 24.82 -48.58 -22.83
C ASN A 152 24.33 -50.03 -23.07
N SER A 153 23.02 -50.24 -23.20
CA SER A 153 22.47 -51.57 -23.47
C SER A 153 22.86 -52.08 -24.88
N THR A 154 22.82 -51.20 -25.89
CA THR A 154 23.17 -51.56 -27.28
C THR A 154 24.66 -51.82 -27.48
N LEU A 155 25.53 -51.16 -26.71
CA LEU A 155 26.98 -51.26 -26.86
C LEU A 155 27.58 -52.54 -26.21
N HIS A 156 26.82 -53.22 -25.36
CA HIS A 156 27.08 -54.54 -24.74
C HIS A 156 28.53 -54.82 -24.32
N ARG A 157 29.43 -55.23 -25.23
CA ARG A 157 30.85 -55.55 -24.96
C ARG A 157 31.77 -54.34 -24.86
N SER A 158 31.37 -53.17 -25.37
CA SER A 158 32.12 -51.91 -25.27
C SER A 158 31.38 -50.88 -24.41
N ALA A 159 30.34 -51.30 -23.69
CA ALA A 159 29.57 -50.43 -22.81
C ALA A 159 30.41 -49.98 -21.61
N TRP A 160 30.35 -48.69 -21.30
CA TRP A 160 31.04 -48.11 -20.14
C TRP A 160 30.29 -48.33 -18.84
N ASP A 161 28.97 -48.49 -18.88
CA ASP A 161 28.14 -48.86 -17.72
C ASP A 161 27.18 -50.00 -18.10
N PRO A 162 27.63 -51.27 -18.16
CA PRO A 162 26.77 -52.41 -18.45
C PRO A 162 25.68 -52.60 -17.38
N TYR A 163 24.54 -53.17 -17.76
CA TYR A 163 23.50 -53.58 -16.80
C TYR A 163 24.13 -54.44 -15.69
N PRO A 164 24.03 -54.06 -14.40
CA PRO A 164 22.95 -53.30 -13.76
C PRO A 164 23.16 -51.77 -13.54
N PHE A 165 24.00 -51.09 -14.34
CA PHE A 165 24.20 -49.62 -14.34
C PHE A 165 24.69 -49.02 -13.01
N ILE A 166 25.89 -49.42 -12.59
CA ILE A 166 26.45 -49.02 -11.29
C ILE A 166 26.82 -47.53 -11.27
N LEU A 167 27.35 -47.00 -12.38
CA LEU A 167 27.76 -45.60 -12.46
C LEU A 167 26.54 -44.67 -12.47
N LEU A 168 25.50 -45.03 -13.24
CA LEU A 168 24.24 -44.29 -13.24
C LEU A 168 23.63 -44.28 -11.83
N ASN A 169 23.57 -45.44 -11.17
CA ASN A 169 23.00 -45.54 -9.83
C ASN A 169 23.79 -44.71 -8.80
N LEU A 170 25.12 -44.73 -8.89
CA LEU A 170 26.00 -43.92 -8.06
C LEU A 170 25.72 -42.42 -8.24
N PHE A 171 25.56 -41.97 -9.49
CA PHE A 171 25.27 -40.57 -9.80
C PHE A 171 23.89 -40.14 -9.32
N LEU A 172 22.86 -40.95 -9.54
CA LEU A 172 21.50 -40.70 -9.04
C LEU A 172 21.45 -40.62 -7.51
N SER A 173 22.22 -41.48 -6.83
CA SER A 173 22.31 -41.49 -5.37
C SER A 173 22.96 -40.22 -4.82
N MET A 174 24.04 -39.74 -5.48
CA MET A 174 24.67 -38.47 -5.12
C MET A 174 23.76 -37.26 -5.37
N LEU A 175 23.04 -37.25 -6.49
CA LEU A 175 22.05 -36.20 -6.79
C LEU A 175 20.94 -36.16 -5.74
N ALA A 176 20.37 -37.32 -5.39
CA ALA A 176 19.32 -37.41 -4.39
C ALA A 176 19.77 -36.94 -2.99
N ALA A 177 21.00 -37.28 -2.60
CA ALA A 177 21.58 -36.88 -1.31
C ALA A 177 21.70 -35.34 -1.16
N ILE A 178 22.03 -34.63 -2.24
CA ILE A 178 22.13 -33.17 -2.24
C ILE A 178 20.75 -32.51 -2.42
N GLN A 179 19.82 -33.17 -3.11
CA GLN A 179 18.48 -32.60 -3.36
C GLN A 179 17.66 -32.39 -2.08
N ALA A 180 17.64 -33.35 -1.15
CA ALA A 180 16.78 -33.25 0.03
C ALA A 180 17.10 -32.02 0.93
N PRO A 181 18.37 -31.71 1.26
CA PRO A 181 18.71 -30.47 1.97
C PRO A 181 18.39 -29.21 1.19
N VAL A 182 18.60 -29.19 -0.13
CA VAL A 182 18.30 -28.01 -0.97
C VAL A 182 16.80 -27.74 -1.02
N ILE A 183 15.98 -28.79 -1.16
CA ILE A 183 14.52 -28.69 -1.09
C ILE A 183 14.11 -28.17 0.29
N MET A 184 14.67 -28.71 1.36
CA MET A 184 14.38 -28.30 2.74
C MET A 184 14.78 -26.83 3.01
N MET A 185 15.94 -26.39 2.52
CA MET A 185 16.37 -24.99 2.60
C MET A 185 15.43 -24.06 1.84
N SER A 186 15.00 -24.46 0.63
CA SER A 186 14.02 -23.69 -0.15
C SER A 186 12.66 -23.61 0.56
N GLN A 187 12.21 -24.70 1.18
CA GLN A 187 10.95 -24.74 1.95
C GLN A 187 11.01 -23.84 3.19
N ASN A 188 12.03 -24.01 4.04
CA ASN A 188 12.20 -23.22 5.27
C ASN A 188 12.23 -21.70 4.99
N ARG A 189 12.81 -21.31 3.85
CA ARG A 189 12.83 -19.92 3.42
C ARG A 189 11.48 -19.43 2.90
N GLN A 190 10.73 -20.29 2.21
CA GLN A 190 9.38 -19.97 1.75
C GLN A 190 8.40 -19.83 2.92
N ASP A 191 8.49 -20.72 3.92
CA ASP A 191 7.72 -20.64 5.15
C ASP A 191 8.01 -19.35 5.93
N THR A 192 9.28 -18.92 5.96
CA THR A 192 9.67 -17.65 6.59
C THR A 192 9.03 -16.46 5.86
N LYS A 193 9.06 -16.45 4.51
CA LYS A 193 8.40 -15.43 3.68
C LYS A 193 6.90 -15.39 3.92
N ASP A 194 6.25 -16.55 3.92
CA ASP A 194 4.80 -16.64 4.09
C ASP A 194 4.37 -16.24 5.51
N ARG A 195 5.17 -16.56 6.53
CA ARG A 195 4.96 -16.08 7.91
C ARG A 195 5.07 -14.55 8.01
N LEU A 196 6.10 -13.95 7.41
CA LEU A 196 6.27 -12.50 7.40
C LEU A 196 5.11 -11.81 6.69
N ARG A 197 4.72 -12.30 5.50
CA ARG A 197 3.54 -11.78 4.78
C ARG A 197 2.27 -11.87 5.63
N GLY A 198 2.03 -13.00 6.29
CA GLY A 198 0.87 -13.16 7.17
C GLY A 198 0.86 -12.19 8.34
N GLU A 199 2.02 -11.90 8.93
CA GLU A 199 2.14 -10.91 10.01
C GLU A 199 1.86 -9.48 9.53
N LEU A 200 2.39 -9.08 8.36
CA LEU A 200 2.09 -7.78 7.77
C LEU A 200 0.61 -7.63 7.42
N ASP A 201 0.01 -8.64 6.79
CA ASP A 201 -1.43 -8.65 6.47
C ASP A 201 -2.28 -8.51 7.74
N TYR A 202 -1.91 -9.22 8.81
CA TYR A 202 -2.56 -9.11 10.11
C TYR A 202 -2.48 -7.69 10.68
N GLN A 203 -1.30 -7.05 10.65
CA GLN A 203 -1.12 -5.68 11.15
C GLN A 203 -1.93 -4.66 10.35
N VAL A 204 -1.94 -4.75 9.01
CA VAL A 204 -2.74 -3.88 8.14
C VAL A 204 -4.23 -4.03 8.43
N ASN A 205 -4.70 -5.26 8.63
CA ASN A 205 -6.09 -5.53 8.90
C ASN A 205 -6.52 -4.99 10.28
N ARG A 206 -5.71 -5.23 11.32
CA ARG A 206 -5.93 -4.66 12.67
C ARG A 206 -5.95 -3.14 12.68
N ARG A 207 -5.07 -2.50 11.91
CA ARG A 207 -5.06 -1.04 11.77
C ARG A 207 -6.32 -0.53 11.09
N SER A 208 -6.72 -1.17 9.99
CA SER A 208 -7.95 -0.83 9.27
C SER A 208 -9.19 -0.97 10.15
N GLU A 209 -9.25 -2.03 10.98
CA GLU A 209 -10.32 -2.24 11.96
C GLU A 209 -10.40 -1.07 12.96
N SER A 210 -9.26 -0.65 13.53
CA SER A 210 -9.19 0.49 14.45
C SER A 210 -9.64 1.80 13.80
N GLU A 211 -9.24 2.07 12.56
CA GLU A 211 -9.66 3.25 11.81
C GLU A 211 -11.17 3.26 11.55
N ILE A 212 -11.75 2.11 11.18
CA ILE A 212 -13.21 1.97 10.99
C ILE A 212 -13.96 2.22 12.31
N GLN A 213 -13.49 1.66 13.42
CA GLN A 213 -14.08 1.93 14.73
C GLN A 213 -14.00 3.42 15.10
N GLY A 214 -12.87 4.07 14.81
CA GLY A 214 -12.69 5.50 15.00
C GLY A 214 -13.69 6.33 14.18
N LEU A 215 -13.90 5.96 12.90
CA LEU A 215 -14.88 6.60 12.03
C LEU A 215 -16.31 6.40 12.54
N ALA A 216 -16.67 5.17 12.95
CA ALA A 216 -17.98 4.87 13.49
C ALA A 216 -18.30 5.71 14.74
N ARG A 217 -17.33 5.90 15.65
CA ARG A 217 -17.49 6.78 16.82
C ARG A 217 -17.73 8.24 16.43
N LYS A 218 -16.98 8.74 15.44
CA LYS A 218 -17.15 10.11 14.93
C LYS A 218 -18.53 10.30 14.28
N LEU A 219 -18.98 9.31 13.49
CA LEU A 219 -20.31 9.33 12.88
C LEU A 219 -21.43 9.32 13.92
N ASN A 220 -21.32 8.49 14.96
CA ASN A 220 -22.30 8.48 16.06
C ASN A 220 -22.34 9.84 16.78
N SER A 221 -21.18 10.41 17.11
CA SER A 221 -21.12 11.74 17.73
C SER A 221 -21.70 12.85 16.84
N LEU A 222 -21.56 12.73 15.51
CA LEU A 222 -22.18 13.65 14.57
C LEU A 222 -23.71 13.48 14.58
N GLY A 223 -24.19 12.24 14.61
CA GLY A 223 -25.60 11.89 14.73
C GLY A 223 -26.24 12.48 15.99
N ASP A 224 -25.57 12.34 17.14
CA ASP A 224 -26.04 12.90 18.42
C ASP A 224 -26.20 14.43 18.34
N LYS A 225 -25.18 15.13 17.81
CA LYS A 225 -25.23 16.59 17.64
C LYS A 225 -26.31 17.06 16.67
N ILE A 226 -26.60 16.28 15.64
CA ILE A 226 -27.70 16.59 14.71
C ILE A 226 -29.04 16.45 15.43
N GLY A 227 -29.20 15.42 16.26
CA GLY A 227 -30.37 15.26 17.12
C GLY A 227 -30.59 16.46 18.05
N ASP A 228 -29.54 16.92 18.73
CA ASP A 228 -29.60 18.12 19.59
C ASP A 228 -30.07 19.37 18.81
N VAL A 229 -29.61 19.54 17.57
CA VAL A 229 -30.02 20.66 16.71
C VAL A 229 -31.48 20.53 16.26
N GLU A 230 -31.94 19.31 15.95
CA GLU A 230 -33.34 19.06 15.59
C GLU A 230 -34.28 19.40 16.76
N ASP A 231 -33.91 19.03 17.99
CA ASP A 231 -34.66 19.36 19.19
C ASP A 231 -34.73 20.88 19.44
N LEU A 232 -33.60 21.58 19.30
CA LEU A 232 -33.55 23.05 19.43
C LEU A 232 -34.41 23.76 18.38
N LEU A 233 -34.42 23.28 17.14
CA LEU A 233 -35.27 23.84 16.08
C LEU A 233 -36.76 23.61 16.37
N ARG A 234 -37.11 22.45 16.91
CA ARG A 234 -38.48 22.11 17.29
C ARG A 234 -38.98 22.98 18.44
N GLU A 235 -38.14 23.22 19.44
CA GLU A 235 -38.47 24.09 20.58
C GLU A 235 -38.71 25.54 20.12
N LYS A 236 -37.89 26.03 19.19
CA LYS A 236 -38.03 27.38 18.62
C LYS A 236 -39.31 27.56 17.79
N GLN A 237 -39.69 26.56 16.98
CA GLN A 237 -40.96 26.57 16.25
C GLN A 237 -42.19 26.48 17.16
N SER A 238 -42.04 25.87 18.35
CA SER A 238 -43.11 25.77 19.34
C SER A 238 -43.29 27.07 20.14
N GLY A 239 -42.24 27.89 20.27
CA GLY A 239 -42.25 29.17 20.98
C GLY A 239 -42.76 30.36 20.17
N ASP A 240 -42.60 30.37 18.84
CA ASP A 240 -43.08 31.46 17.96
C ASP A 240 -44.59 31.37 17.62
N GLY A 241 -45.29 30.35 18.12
CA GLY A 241 -46.73 30.11 17.90
C GLY A 241 -47.66 30.59 19.02
N ALA A 242 -47.15 31.31 20.03
CA ALA A 242 -47.91 31.83 21.17
C ALA A 242 -48.00 33.36 21.20
#